data_AF-A0A819BZ45-F1
#
_entry.id   AF-A0A819BZ45-F1
#
_cell.length_a   1.000
_cell.length_b   1.000
_cell.length_c   1.000
_cell.angle_alpha   90.00
_cell.angle_beta   90.00
_cell.angle_gamma   90.00
#
_symmetry.space_group_name_H-M   'P 1'
#
loop_
_entity.id
_entity.type
_entity.pdbx_description
1 polymer ?
#
loop_
_entity_poly.entity_id
_entity_poly.type
_entity_poly.pdbx_seq_one_letter_code
_entity_poly.pdbx_strand_id
1 'polypeptide(L)'
;MTILVKINTSEKQAHHSVRKWFGLIWLVIEVNLIGGTIFGFPALFKILTQYGIYGNQNNCSSSFVNGTKTENGALSCEGHQIRQYQNALTLGIILFEIPSLIIGPLIDRFGCRFVKLIAIIFHLIGWLALALVAPDAFLYAHTSFSSLAGIMLLLTAYTSSDYFSKSRAFVAALFAGACTSATMWYSIFQVCH
;
A
#
# COMPACT_ATOMS: atom_id res chain seq x y z
N MET A 1 -26.73 -41.71 -21.12
CA MET A 1 -27.12 -40.60 -20.23
C MET A 1 -26.03 -40.22 -19.23
N THR A 2 -25.31 -41.18 -18.64
CA THR A 2 -24.24 -40.96 -17.64
C THR A 2 -23.01 -40.20 -18.15
N ILE A 3 -22.66 -40.34 -19.44
CA ILE A 3 -21.50 -39.65 -20.03
C ILE A 3 -21.76 -38.14 -20.21
N LEU A 4 -22.96 -37.75 -20.65
CA LEU A 4 -23.34 -36.33 -20.82
C LEU A 4 -23.43 -35.58 -19.49
N VAL A 5 -23.86 -36.25 -18.41
CA VAL A 5 -23.87 -35.67 -17.05
C VAL A 5 -22.45 -35.41 -16.56
N LYS A 6 -21.50 -36.31 -16.86
CA LYS A 6 -20.09 -36.20 -16.44
C LYS A 6 -19.34 -35.11 -17.19
N ILE A 7 -19.69 -34.87 -18.45
CA ILE A 7 -19.12 -33.77 -19.26
C ILE A 7 -19.65 -32.42 -18.76
N ASN A 8 -20.95 -32.31 -18.47
CA ASN A 8 -21.57 -31.07 -17.98
C ASN A 8 -21.09 -30.70 -16.56
N THR A 9 -20.79 -31.68 -15.70
CA THR A 9 -20.16 -31.42 -14.40
C THR A 9 -18.69 -31.05 -14.54
N SER A 10 -17.93 -31.69 -15.42
CA SER A 10 -16.53 -31.33 -15.73
C SER A 10 -16.39 -29.89 -16.23
N GLU A 11 -17.26 -29.47 -17.15
CA GLU A 11 -17.23 -28.13 -17.73
C GLU A 11 -17.61 -27.04 -16.71
N LYS A 12 -18.65 -27.26 -15.89
CA LYS A 12 -19.01 -26.36 -14.78
C LYS A 12 -17.91 -26.28 -13.72
N GLN A 13 -17.21 -27.37 -13.47
CA GLN A 13 -16.13 -27.46 -12.49
C GLN A 13 -14.84 -26.78 -12.99
N ALA A 14 -14.57 -26.83 -14.30
CA ALA A 14 -13.51 -26.06 -14.96
C ALA A 14 -13.81 -24.55 -14.93
N HIS A 15 -15.02 -24.13 -15.29
CA HIS A 15 -15.42 -22.72 -15.25
C HIS A 15 -15.36 -22.14 -13.83
N HIS A 16 -15.77 -22.91 -12.82
CA HIS A 16 -15.66 -22.52 -11.41
C HIS A 16 -14.20 -22.42 -10.94
N SER A 17 -13.32 -23.29 -11.42
CA SER A 17 -11.88 -23.24 -11.09
C SER A 17 -11.21 -22.04 -11.75
N VAL A 18 -11.52 -21.75 -13.01
CA VAL A 18 -11.01 -20.58 -13.74
C VAL A 18 -11.43 -19.28 -13.05
N ARG A 19 -12.70 -19.14 -12.66
CA ARG A 19 -13.18 -17.95 -11.94
C ARG A 19 -12.47 -17.73 -10.59
N LYS A 20 -12.13 -18.82 -9.89
CA LYS A 20 -11.37 -18.75 -8.63
C LYS A 20 -9.95 -18.22 -8.84
N TRP A 21 -9.26 -18.69 -9.87
CA TRP A 21 -7.91 -18.22 -10.21
C TRP A 21 -7.90 -16.77 -10.68
N PHE A 22 -8.88 -16.35 -11.49
CA PHE A 22 -9.04 -14.94 -11.84
C PHE A 22 -9.29 -14.05 -10.60
N GLY A 23 -10.16 -14.49 -9.69
CA GLY A 23 -10.39 -13.78 -8.43
C GLY A 23 -9.14 -13.68 -7.56
N LEU A 24 -8.34 -14.75 -7.50
CA LEU A 24 -7.06 -14.76 -6.80
C LEU A 24 -6.07 -13.76 -7.40
N ILE A 25 -5.86 -13.81 -8.72
CA ILE A 25 -4.95 -12.90 -9.43
C ILE A 25 -5.36 -11.45 -9.20
N TRP A 26 -6.65 -11.15 -9.30
CA TRP A 26 -7.18 -9.81 -9.01
C TRP A 26 -6.86 -9.36 -7.58
N LEU A 27 -7.03 -10.25 -6.60
CA LEU A 27 -6.75 -9.95 -5.19
C LEU A 27 -5.26 -9.76 -4.93
N VAL A 28 -4.39 -10.53 -5.60
CA VAL A 28 -2.93 -10.36 -5.55
C VAL A 28 -2.54 -8.98 -6.09
N ILE A 29 -3.09 -8.58 -7.23
CA ILE A 29 -2.85 -7.25 -7.82
C ILE A 29 -3.34 -6.15 -6.87
N GLU A 30 -4.53 -6.31 -6.30
CA GLU A 30 -5.10 -5.34 -5.36
C GLU A 30 -4.23 -5.17 -4.11
N VAL A 31 -3.77 -6.26 -3.49
CA VAL A 31 -2.85 -6.22 -2.34
C VAL A 31 -1.51 -5.61 -2.73
N ASN A 32 -1.01 -5.91 -3.92
CA ASN A 32 0.27 -5.41 -4.39
C ASN A 32 0.24 -3.90 -4.64
N LEU A 33 -0.78 -3.39 -5.34
CA LEU A 33 -0.89 -1.97 -5.69
C LEU A 33 -1.32 -1.12 -4.50
N ILE A 34 -2.35 -1.55 -3.77
CA ILE A 34 -2.97 -0.77 -2.70
C ILE A 34 -2.34 -1.15 -1.36
N GLY A 35 -2.29 -2.44 -1.05
CA GLY A 35 -1.84 -2.94 0.25
C GLY A 35 -0.36 -2.67 0.55
N GLY A 36 0.49 -2.80 -0.46
CA GLY A 36 1.93 -2.58 -0.35
C GLY A 36 2.39 -1.13 -0.56
N THR A 37 1.46 -0.17 -0.61
CA THR A 37 1.80 1.26 -0.83
C THR A 37 2.81 1.76 0.19
N ILE A 38 2.70 1.34 1.46
CA ILE A 38 3.64 1.75 2.52
C ILE A 38 5.09 1.34 2.20
N PHE A 39 5.30 0.16 1.61
CA PHE A 39 6.62 -0.37 1.28
C PHE A 39 7.18 0.23 -0.01
N GLY A 40 6.32 0.66 -0.93
CA GLY A 40 6.72 1.27 -2.20
C GLY A 40 6.83 2.80 -2.19
N PHE A 41 6.18 3.45 -1.22
CA PHE A 41 6.22 4.90 -1.08
C PHE A 41 7.63 5.51 -0.93
N PRO A 42 8.67 4.88 -0.34
CA PRO A 42 10.01 5.48 -0.29
C PRO A 42 10.57 5.85 -1.67
N ALA A 43 10.33 5.00 -2.68
CA ALA A 43 10.77 5.24 -4.05
C ALA A 43 10.06 6.47 -4.66
N LEU A 44 8.76 6.59 -4.39
CA LEU A 44 7.95 7.71 -4.85
C LEU A 44 8.31 9.01 -4.12
N PHE A 45 8.52 8.97 -2.80
CA PHE A 45 8.90 10.14 -1.99
C PHE A 45 10.17 10.82 -2.51
N LYS A 46 11.18 10.03 -2.91
CA LYS A 46 12.42 10.55 -3.51
C LYS A 46 12.17 11.35 -4.79
N ILE A 47 11.19 10.93 -5.60
CA ILE A 47 10.81 11.64 -6.82
C ILE A 47 10.10 12.95 -6.44
N LEU A 48 9.13 12.89 -5.50
CA LEU A 48 8.38 14.09 -5.08
C LEU A 48 9.28 15.16 -4.44
N THR A 49 10.34 14.76 -3.72
CA THR A 49 11.33 15.70 -3.19
C THR A 49 12.18 16.31 -4.30
N GLN A 50 12.59 15.53 -5.31
CA GLN A 50 13.32 16.04 -6.49
C GLN A 50 12.51 17.07 -7.29
N TYR A 51 11.19 16.87 -7.41
CA TYR A 51 10.29 17.82 -8.07
C TYR A 51 10.02 19.10 -7.28
N GLY A 52 10.56 19.23 -6.07
CA GLY A 52 10.37 20.42 -5.24
C GLY A 52 8.96 20.57 -4.69
N ILE A 53 8.10 19.54 -4.77
CA ILE A 53 6.73 19.56 -4.22
C ILE A 53 6.77 19.72 -2.69
N TYR A 54 7.77 19.12 -2.05
CA TYR A 54 8.10 19.35 -0.62
C TYR A 54 9.26 20.34 -0.42
N GLY A 55 9.83 20.87 -1.51
CA GLY A 55 10.96 21.80 -1.51
C GLY A 55 10.58 23.22 -1.08
N ASN A 56 9.29 23.56 -1.09
CA ASN A 56 8.80 24.85 -0.61
C ASN A 56 8.60 24.88 0.92
N GLN A 57 9.55 24.31 1.67
CA GLN A 57 9.66 24.60 3.09
C GLN A 57 10.28 25.99 3.19
N ASN A 58 9.48 26.94 3.64
CA ASN A 58 9.84 28.33 3.93
C ASN A 58 10.97 28.51 4.99
N ASN A 59 11.74 27.46 5.28
CA ASN A 59 12.93 27.44 6.12
C ASN A 59 14.20 26.97 5.37
N CYS A 60 14.07 26.60 4.09
CA CYS A 60 15.16 26.26 3.18
C CYS A 60 15.23 27.23 1.99
N SER A 61 14.51 28.36 2.06
CA SER A 61 15.02 29.57 1.43
C SER A 61 16.38 29.80 2.05
N SER A 62 17.43 29.70 1.23
CA SER A 62 18.73 30.29 1.55
C SER A 62 18.51 31.55 2.36
N SER A 63 18.84 31.55 3.65
CA SER A 63 18.94 32.79 4.40
C SER A 63 19.98 33.61 3.65
N PHE A 64 19.50 34.54 2.82
CA PHE A 64 20.33 35.51 2.12
C PHE A 64 20.76 36.52 3.18
N VAL A 65 21.66 36.08 4.07
CA VAL A 65 22.37 36.96 4.97
C VAL A 65 23.73 37.18 4.31
N ASN A 66 23.85 38.32 3.63
CA ASN A 66 25.10 38.87 3.12
C ASN A 66 25.89 38.00 2.12
N GLY A 67 25.28 37.58 1.01
CA GLY A 67 26.03 37.30 -0.22
C GLY A 67 27.03 36.13 -0.23
N THR A 68 27.07 35.28 0.79
CA THR A 68 27.88 34.05 0.81
C THR A 68 26.99 32.81 0.86
N LYS A 69 27.05 31.98 -0.18
CA LYS A 69 26.37 30.67 -0.23
C LYS A 69 27.00 29.74 0.82
N THR A 70 26.37 29.58 1.97
CA THR A 70 26.77 28.57 2.95
C THR A 70 26.17 27.21 2.54
N GLU A 71 26.99 26.33 2.00
CA GLU A 71 26.62 24.96 1.56
C GLU A 71 26.03 24.09 2.70
N ASN A 72 26.22 24.50 3.96
CA ASN A 72 25.73 23.81 5.16
C ASN A 72 24.20 23.87 5.34
N GLY A 73 23.50 24.83 4.71
CA GLY A 73 22.04 24.97 4.82
C GLY A 73 21.26 23.93 4.01
N ALA A 74 21.75 23.58 2.82
CA ALA A 74 21.10 22.61 1.93
C ALA A 74 21.18 21.16 2.48
N LEU A 75 22.33 20.79 3.05
CA LEU A 75 22.54 19.49 3.72
C LEU A 75 21.65 19.31 4.96
N SER A 76 21.35 20.39 5.68
CA SER A 76 20.46 20.35 6.86
C SER A 76 18.99 20.11 6.47
N CYS A 77 18.56 20.68 5.35
CA CYS A 77 17.20 20.55 4.82
C CYS A 77 16.91 19.14 4.29
N GLU A 78 17.84 18.56 3.54
CA GLU A 78 17.73 17.18 3.07
C GLU A 78 17.67 16.19 4.26
N GLY A 79 18.53 16.39 5.26
CA GLY A 79 18.51 15.59 6.49
C GLY A 79 17.20 15.71 7.28
N HIS A 80 16.61 16.91 7.36
CA HIS A 80 15.32 17.12 8.02
C HIS A 80 14.18 16.39 7.30
N GLN A 81 14.09 16.49 5.97
CA GLN A 81 13.06 15.82 5.17
C GLN A 81 13.15 14.29 5.26
N ILE A 82 14.37 13.74 5.18
CA ILE A 82 14.59 12.29 5.35
C ILE A 82 14.15 11.84 6.75
N ARG A 83 14.48 12.60 7.79
CA ARG A 83 14.09 12.27 9.17
C ARG A 83 12.58 12.31 9.37
N GLN A 84 11.89 13.33 8.83
CA GLN A 84 10.42 13.41 8.89
C GLN A 84 9.77 12.22 8.18
N TYR A 85 10.29 11.84 7.01
CA TYR A 85 9.82 10.67 6.29
C TYR A 85 10.04 9.37 7.07
N GLN A 86 11.22 9.16 7.64
CA GLN A 86 11.52 7.97 8.46
C GLN A 86 10.58 7.88 9.67
N ASN A 87 10.28 9.00 10.32
CA ASN A 87 9.30 9.04 11.40
C ASN A 87 7.88 8.67 10.91
N ALA A 88 7.43 9.24 9.79
CA ALA A 88 6.14 8.95 9.19
C ALA A 88 6.01 7.48 8.74
N LEU A 89 7.10 6.89 8.24
CA LEU A 89 7.18 5.47 7.88
C LEU A 89 7.12 4.58 9.12
N THR A 90 7.83 4.95 10.19
CA THR A 90 7.82 4.20 11.46
C THR A 90 6.42 4.19 12.05
N LEU A 91 5.75 5.35 12.06
CA LEU A 91 4.34 5.46 12.46
C LEU A 91 3.43 4.58 11.57
N GLY A 92 3.65 4.60 10.26
CA GLY A 92 2.91 3.75 9.32
C GLY A 92 3.05 2.26 9.65
N ILE A 93 4.27 1.78 9.93
CA ILE A 93 4.51 0.37 10.28
C ILE A 93 3.80 0.01 11.59
N ILE A 94 3.83 0.89 12.59
CA ILE A 94 3.09 0.69 13.85
C ILE A 94 1.58 0.59 13.58
N LEU A 95 1.05 1.45 12.71
CA LEU A 95 -0.35 1.45 12.28
C LEU A 95 -0.71 0.31 11.32
N PHE A 96 0.28 -0.36 10.75
CA PHE A 96 0.07 -1.58 9.97
C PHE A 96 -0.07 -2.79 10.90
N GLU A 97 0.77 -2.89 11.92
CA GLU A 97 0.83 -4.06 12.80
C GLU A 97 -0.21 -4.02 13.94
N ILE A 98 -0.34 -2.91 14.68
CA ILE A 98 -1.23 -2.86 15.86
C ILE A 98 -2.71 -3.10 15.50
N PRO A 99 -3.27 -2.44 14.46
CA PRO A 99 -4.67 -2.61 14.11
C PRO A 99 -5.01 -4.01 13.59
N SER A 100 -4.02 -4.82 13.18
CA SER A 100 -4.25 -6.19 12.72
C SER A 100 -5.02 -7.04 13.75
N LEU A 101 -4.77 -6.79 15.04
CA LEU A 101 -5.46 -7.43 16.17
C LEU A 101 -6.95 -7.11 16.23
N ILE A 102 -7.33 -5.90 15.80
CA ILE A 102 -8.71 -5.39 15.86
C ILE A 102 -9.45 -5.72 14.57
N ILE A 103 -8.75 -5.70 13.43
CA ILE A 103 -9.34 -5.91 12.11
C ILE A 103 -9.81 -7.36 11.94
N GLY A 104 -9.12 -8.35 12.52
CA GLY A 104 -9.58 -9.74 12.49
C GLY A 104 -11.02 -9.91 13.01
N PRO A 105 -11.30 -9.55 14.28
CA PRO A 105 -12.66 -9.54 14.83
C PRO A 105 -13.65 -8.66 14.04
N LEU A 106 -13.18 -7.57 13.45
CA LEU A 106 -14.02 -6.70 12.61
C LEU A 106 -14.49 -7.41 11.34
N ILE A 107 -13.60 -8.18 10.70
CA ILE A 107 -13.92 -9.02 9.53
C ILE A 107 -14.92 -10.10 9.92
N ASP A 108 -14.75 -10.73 11.09
CA ASP A 108 -15.65 -11.79 11.55
C ASP A 108 -17.08 -11.26 11.79
N ARG A 109 -17.21 -10.02 12.28
CA ARG A 109 -18.52 -9.42 12.60
C ARG A 109 -19.23 -8.80 11.41
N PHE A 110 -18.53 -8.03 10.58
CA PHE A 110 -19.15 -7.26 9.48
C PHE A 110 -18.91 -7.87 8.10
N GLY A 111 -18.05 -8.88 8.02
CA GLY A 111 -17.68 -9.55 6.79
C GLY A 111 -16.59 -8.83 5.99
N CYS A 112 -15.91 -9.61 5.15
CA CYS A 112 -14.80 -9.18 4.30
C CYS A 112 -15.16 -8.00 3.37
N ARG A 113 -16.35 -8.00 2.78
CA ARG A 113 -16.74 -6.97 1.79
C ARG A 113 -16.82 -5.58 2.40
N PHE A 114 -17.34 -5.49 3.62
CA PHE A 114 -17.48 -4.22 4.32
C PHE A 114 -16.11 -3.64 4.69
N VAL A 115 -15.21 -4.48 5.22
CA VAL A 115 -13.84 -4.08 5.58
C VAL A 115 -13.05 -3.64 4.34
N LYS A 116 -13.19 -4.32 3.20
CA LYS A 116 -12.56 -3.89 1.94
C LYS A 116 -13.02 -2.51 1.48
N LEU A 117 -14.32 -2.22 1.56
CA LEU A 117 -14.84 -0.91 1.16
C LEU A 117 -14.27 0.22 2.03
N ILE A 118 -14.18 0.00 3.34
CA ILE A 118 -13.54 0.95 4.27
C ILE A 118 -12.07 1.14 3.93
N ALA A 119 -11.35 0.04 3.64
CA ALA A 119 -9.95 0.10 3.28
C ALA A 119 -9.71 0.93 2.02
N ILE A 120 -10.55 0.76 0.98
CA ILE A 120 -10.46 1.56 -0.25
C ILE A 120 -10.72 3.04 0.04
N ILE A 121 -11.72 3.36 0.88
CA ILE A 121 -12.01 4.75 1.27
C ILE A 121 -10.81 5.36 2.01
N PHE A 122 -10.22 4.66 2.96
CA PHE A 122 -9.02 5.14 3.67
C PHE A 122 -7.84 5.33 2.73
N HIS A 123 -7.64 4.42 1.77
CA HIS A 123 -6.60 4.57 0.77
C HIS A 123 -6.80 5.81 -0.10
N LEU A 124 -8.04 6.07 -0.56
CA LEU A 124 -8.37 7.25 -1.32
C LEU A 124 -8.16 8.54 -0.51
N ILE A 125 -8.54 8.54 0.77
CA ILE A 125 -8.28 9.67 1.68
C ILE A 125 -6.77 9.90 1.85
N GLY A 126 -5.98 8.83 1.98
CA GLY A 126 -4.53 8.91 2.07
C GLY A 126 -3.89 9.54 0.84
N TRP A 127 -4.32 9.15 -0.37
CA TRP A 127 -3.84 9.77 -1.61
C TRP A 127 -4.37 11.19 -1.81
N LEU A 128 -5.62 11.47 -1.42
CA LEU A 128 -6.18 12.81 -1.48
C LEU A 128 -5.42 13.76 -0.55
N ALA A 129 -5.08 13.31 0.66
CA ALA A 129 -4.25 14.05 1.59
C ALA A 129 -2.87 14.37 0.99
N LEU A 130 -2.29 13.43 0.25
CA LEU A 130 -1.02 13.65 -0.45
C LEU A 130 -1.13 14.61 -1.64
N ALA A 131 -2.22 14.54 -2.41
CA ALA A 131 -2.44 15.34 -3.61
C ALA A 131 -2.73 16.81 -3.30
N LEU A 132 -3.31 17.10 -2.14
CA LEU A 132 -3.45 18.46 -1.64
C LEU A 132 -2.06 18.95 -1.20
N VAL A 133 -1.36 19.65 -2.10
CA VAL A 133 0.01 20.20 -1.96
C VAL A 133 0.13 21.06 -0.69
N ALA A 134 0.40 20.42 0.45
CA ALA A 134 0.37 21.04 1.77
C ALA A 134 1.25 20.22 2.76
N PRO A 135 1.65 20.80 3.92
CA PRO A 135 2.92 20.57 4.63
C PRO A 135 3.08 19.17 5.26
N ASP A 136 4.22 18.93 5.92
CA ASP A 136 4.65 17.70 6.61
C ASP A 136 3.52 16.86 7.27
N ALA A 137 2.49 17.50 7.83
CA ALA A 137 1.31 16.84 8.41
C ALA A 137 0.56 15.92 7.43
N PHE A 138 0.50 16.24 6.14
CA PHE A 138 -0.19 15.45 5.13
C PHE A 138 0.60 14.19 4.75
N LEU A 139 1.93 14.20 4.91
CA LEU A 139 2.75 12.99 4.78
C LEU A 139 2.40 11.98 5.87
N TYR A 140 2.29 12.44 7.13
CA TYR A 140 1.84 11.60 8.24
C TYR A 140 0.41 11.08 8.05
N ALA A 141 -0.50 11.92 7.52
CA ALA A 141 -1.85 11.49 7.21
C ALA A 141 -1.86 10.43 6.10
N HIS A 142 -1.14 10.65 5.01
CA HIS A 142 -1.01 9.70 3.90
C HIS A 142 -0.49 8.35 4.38
N THR A 143 0.62 8.34 5.13
CA THR A 143 1.22 7.09 5.62
C THR A 143 0.26 6.40 6.59
N SER A 144 -0.39 7.12 7.49
CA SER A 144 -1.32 6.54 8.46
C SER A 144 -2.54 5.87 7.81
N PHE A 145 -3.24 6.59 6.92
CA PHE A 145 -4.44 6.05 6.26
C PHE A 145 -4.10 4.93 5.28
N SER A 146 -2.99 5.04 4.54
CA SER A 146 -2.55 4.00 3.61
C SER A 146 -2.09 2.74 4.34
N SER A 147 -1.46 2.87 5.50
CA SER A 147 -1.04 1.71 6.32
C SER A 147 -2.26 0.96 6.86
N LEU A 148 -3.24 1.68 7.39
CA LEU A 148 -4.47 1.08 7.91
C LEU A 148 -5.29 0.41 6.80
N ALA A 149 -5.40 1.04 5.64
CA ALA A 149 -5.99 0.43 4.45
C ALA A 149 -5.25 -0.84 4.03
N GLY A 150 -3.91 -0.81 4.04
CA GLY A 150 -3.10 -1.92 3.58
C GLY A 150 -3.26 -3.18 4.43
N ILE A 151 -3.23 -3.05 5.75
CA ILE A 151 -3.46 -4.20 6.64
C ILE A 151 -4.89 -4.74 6.51
N MET A 152 -5.90 -3.87 6.36
CA MET A 152 -7.29 -4.30 6.15
C MET A 152 -7.45 -5.13 4.87
N LEU A 153 -6.82 -4.71 3.77
CA LEU A 153 -6.85 -5.44 2.50
C LEU A 153 -6.07 -6.76 2.59
N LEU A 154 -4.90 -6.74 3.23
CA LEU A 154 -4.07 -7.94 3.39
C LEU A 154 -4.79 -9.02 4.22
N LEU A 155 -5.38 -8.64 5.36
CA LEU A 155 -6.14 -9.58 6.18
C LEU A 155 -7.37 -10.12 5.45
N THR A 156 -8.07 -9.26 4.71
CA THR A 156 -9.19 -9.73 3.88
C THR A 156 -8.74 -10.61 2.71
N ALA A 157 -7.51 -10.44 2.22
CA ALA A 157 -6.94 -11.35 1.24
C ALA A 157 -6.61 -12.71 1.87
N TYR A 158 -6.07 -12.74 3.09
CA TYR A 158 -5.80 -14.00 3.79
C TYR A 158 -7.06 -14.82 4.06
N THR A 159 -8.19 -14.21 4.42
CA THR A 159 -9.44 -14.97 4.59
C THR A 159 -9.89 -15.65 3.28
N SER A 160 -9.54 -15.08 2.12
CA SER A 160 -9.82 -15.73 0.83
C SER A 160 -8.94 -16.95 0.55
N SER A 161 -7.80 -17.10 1.22
CA SER A 161 -6.91 -18.26 1.06
C SER A 161 -7.56 -19.56 1.53
N ASP A 162 -8.51 -19.47 2.47
CA ASP A 162 -9.24 -20.62 3.02
C ASP A 162 -10.12 -21.32 1.98
N TYR A 163 -10.49 -20.62 0.89
CA TYR A 163 -11.19 -21.22 -0.24
C TYR A 163 -10.34 -22.21 -1.04
N PHE A 164 -9.01 -22.20 -0.85
CA PHE A 164 -8.05 -23.09 -1.50
C PHE A 164 -7.52 -24.11 -0.51
N SER A 165 -8.37 -25.02 -0.02
CA SER A 165 -8.02 -25.98 1.03
C SER A 165 -6.72 -26.78 0.78
N LYS A 166 -6.41 -27.12 -0.47
CA LYS A 166 -5.18 -27.83 -0.85
C LYS A 166 -3.93 -26.94 -1.00
N SER A 167 -4.11 -25.65 -1.23
CA SER A 167 -3.02 -24.70 -1.55
C SER A 167 -3.06 -23.44 -0.68
N ARG A 168 -3.73 -23.51 0.48
CA ARG A 168 -3.97 -22.35 1.37
C ARG A 168 -2.67 -21.64 1.75
N ALA A 169 -1.67 -22.41 2.19
CA ALA A 169 -0.37 -21.87 2.57
C ALA A 169 0.36 -21.19 1.40
N PHE A 170 0.26 -21.76 0.20
CA PHE A 170 0.83 -21.16 -1.01
C PHE A 170 0.13 -19.86 -1.39
N VAL A 171 -1.20 -19.83 -1.33
CA VAL A 171 -2.00 -18.63 -1.60
C VAL A 171 -1.73 -17.54 -0.55
N ALA A 172 -1.62 -17.89 0.72
CA ALA A 172 -1.23 -16.94 1.76
C ALA A 172 0.20 -16.40 1.52
N ALA A 173 1.15 -17.26 1.18
CA ALA A 173 2.51 -16.83 0.83
C ALA A 173 2.52 -15.89 -0.39
N LEU A 174 1.65 -16.11 -1.38
CA LEU A 174 1.47 -15.19 -2.51
C LEU A 174 1.01 -13.81 -2.05
N PHE A 175 0.05 -13.69 -1.12
CA PHE A 175 -0.39 -12.38 -0.61
C PHE A 175 0.69 -11.66 0.21
N ALA A 176 1.45 -12.40 1.04
CA ALA A 176 2.58 -11.84 1.76
C ALA A 176 3.66 -11.32 0.80
N GLY A 177 4.03 -12.13 -0.20
CA GLY A 177 4.99 -11.76 -1.24
C GLY A 177 4.48 -10.60 -2.12
N ALA A 178 3.18 -10.56 -2.41
CA ALA A 178 2.58 -9.45 -3.14
C ALA A 178 2.70 -8.13 -2.36
N CYS A 179 2.49 -8.15 -1.05
CA CYS A 179 2.61 -6.98 -0.19
C CYS A 179 4.04 -6.42 -0.19
N THR A 180 5.05 -7.29 -0.06
CA THR A 180 6.47 -6.87 0.00
C THR A 180 7.07 -6.52 -1.36
N SER A 181 6.61 -7.15 -2.44
CA SER A 181 7.07 -6.85 -3.81
C SER A 181 6.49 -5.57 -4.40
N ALA A 182 5.54 -4.91 -3.73
CA ALA A 182 4.95 -3.65 -4.17
C ALA A 182 5.99 -2.58 -4.47
N THR A 183 7.09 -2.53 -3.69
CA THR A 183 8.20 -1.60 -3.90
C THR A 183 8.78 -1.68 -5.31
N MET A 184 8.77 -2.84 -5.95
CA MET A 184 9.26 -3.00 -7.32
C MET A 184 8.50 -2.11 -8.31
N TRP A 185 7.16 -2.05 -8.19
CA TRP A 185 6.32 -1.27 -9.10
C TRP A 185 6.53 0.23 -8.94
N TYR A 186 6.60 0.69 -7.69
CA TYR A 186 6.87 2.10 -7.41
C TYR A 186 8.30 2.50 -7.84
N SER A 187 9.28 1.60 -7.72
CA SER A 187 10.64 1.82 -8.21
C SER A 187 10.75 1.89 -9.73
N ILE A 188 9.90 1.21 -10.49
CA ILE A 188 9.90 1.34 -11.97
C ILE A 188 9.62 2.79 -12.37
N PHE A 189 8.67 3.46 -11.71
CA PHE A 189 8.42 4.89 -11.95
C PHE A 189 9.63 5.76 -11.62
N GLN A 190 10.45 5.36 -10.63
CA GLN A 190 11.68 6.05 -10.26
C GLN A 190 12.83 5.84 -11.26
N VAL A 191 12.85 4.72 -11.99
CA VAL A 191 13.92 4.42 -12.97
C VAL A 191 13.57 4.98 -14.35
N CYS A 192 12.28 5.01 -14.70
CA CYS A 192 11.81 5.58 -15.96
C CYS A 192 11.79 7.11 -16.00
N HIS A 193 11.99 7.77 -14.86
CA HIS A 193 12.00 9.23 -14.71
C HIS A 193 13.35 9.73 -14.19
#